data_AF-A0A7J0ARV5-F1
#
_entry.id   AF-A0A7J0ARV5-F1
#
_cell.length_a   1.000
_cell.length_b   1.000
_cell.length_c   1.000
_cell.angle_alpha   90.00
_cell.angle_beta   90.00
_cell.angle_gamma   90.00
#
_symmetry.space_group_name_H-M   'P 1'
#
loop_
_entity.id
_entity.type
_entity.pdbx_description
1 polymer ?
#
loop_
_entity_poly.entity_id
_entity_poly.type
_entity_poly.pdbx_seq_one_letter_code
_entity_poly.pdbx_strand_id
1 'polypeptide(L)'
;MPETSLDEIADKYVEMNVIHPFMEGNGRSTRIWLDLMLRRSLKRCVDWSRIDKNEYLTAMRESVIDSTHIKALLKGALTDKINDREMFMKGIDYSYYYEEE
;
A
#
# COMPACT_ATOMS: atom_id res chain seq x y z
N MET A 1 -10.29 13.53 -5.39
CA MET A 1 -10.61 12.17 -4.91
C MET A 1 -10.91 12.25 -3.42
N PRO A 2 -12.16 11.95 -3.00
CA PRO A 2 -12.46 11.73 -1.59
C PRO A 2 -11.66 10.54 -1.04
N GLU A 3 -11.59 10.39 0.28
CA GLU A 3 -10.86 9.29 0.94
C GLU A 3 -11.79 8.61 1.94
N THR A 4 -12.96 8.19 1.48
CA THR A 4 -14.05 7.65 2.31
C THR A 4 -14.22 6.14 2.17
N SER A 5 -13.62 5.54 1.15
CA SER A 5 -13.62 4.09 0.91
C SER A 5 -12.23 3.56 0.58
N LEU A 6 -12.07 2.23 0.65
CA LEU A 6 -10.82 1.57 0.23
C LEU A 6 -10.55 1.82 -1.26
N ASP A 7 -11.58 1.75 -2.11
CA ASP A 7 -11.42 1.89 -3.55
C ASP A 7 -10.92 3.29 -3.92
N GLU A 8 -11.48 4.34 -3.31
CA GLU A 8 -11.03 5.72 -3.52
C GLU A 8 -9.59 5.95 -3.06
N ILE A 9 -9.22 5.39 -1.90
CA ILE A 9 -7.86 5.49 -1.37
C ILE A 9 -6.87 4.72 -2.25
N ALA A 10 -7.26 3.53 -2.74
CA ALA A 10 -6.45 2.72 -3.62
C ALA A 10 -6.26 3.38 -5.00
N ASP A 11 -7.30 3.99 -5.58
CA ASP A 11 -7.17 4.74 -6.83
C ASP A 11 -6.22 5.92 -6.66
N LYS A 12 -6.35 6.67 -5.56
CA LYS A 12 -5.41 7.76 -5.23
C LYS A 12 -3.97 7.27 -5.06
N TYR A 13 -3.79 6.09 -4.50
CA TYR A 13 -2.49 5.45 -4.31
C TYR A 13 -1.86 5.01 -5.64
N VAL A 14 -2.64 4.44 -6.54
CA VAL A 14 -2.20 4.07 -7.89
C VAL A 14 -1.72 5.30 -8.66
N GLU A 15 -2.48 6.39 -8.65
CA GLU A 15 -2.08 7.66 -9.28
C GLU A 15 -0.78 8.21 -8.70
N MET A 16 -0.61 8.16 -7.36
CA MET A 16 0.63 8.60 -6.73
C MET A 16 1.84 7.74 -7.14
N ASN A 17 1.63 6.44 -7.31
CA ASN A 17 2.69 5.54 -7.78
C ASN A 17 3.11 5.85 -9.22
N VAL A 18 2.17 6.23 -10.08
CA VAL A 18 2.45 6.69 -11.47
C VAL A 18 3.23 8.00 -11.47
N ILE A 19 2.89 8.94 -10.59
CA ILE A 19 3.57 10.24 -10.50
C ILE A 19 5.04 10.08 -10.11
N HIS A 20 5.36 9.13 -9.23
CA HIS A 20 6.73 8.77 -8.85
C HIS A 20 7.63 10.01 -8.57
N PRO A 21 7.26 10.86 -7.58
CA PRO A 21 7.76 12.23 -7.48
C PRO A 21 9.24 12.38 -7.05
N PHE A 22 9.88 11.31 -6.58
CA PHE A 22 11.27 11.31 -6.13
C PHE A 22 12.19 10.57 -7.10
N MET A 23 13.49 10.86 -7.05
CA MET A 23 14.50 10.11 -7.82
C MET A 23 14.58 8.64 -7.37
N GLU A 24 14.47 8.39 -6.07
CA GLU A 24 14.49 7.05 -5.46
C GLU A 24 13.58 7.02 -4.23
N GLY A 25 13.16 5.81 -3.83
CA GLY A 25 12.43 5.60 -2.57
C GLY A 25 10.90 5.77 -2.65
N ASN A 26 10.35 6.04 -3.83
CA ASN A 26 8.90 6.23 -4.04
C ASN A 26 8.06 5.07 -3.50
N GLY A 27 8.44 3.81 -3.76
CA GLY A 27 7.68 2.65 -3.29
C GLY A 27 7.48 2.66 -1.77
N ARG A 28 8.60 2.77 -1.04
CA ARG A 28 8.62 2.79 0.43
C ARG A 28 7.87 3.98 1.02
N SER A 29 8.10 5.18 0.51
CA SER A 29 7.43 6.39 1.00
C SER A 29 5.93 6.35 0.73
N THR A 30 5.52 5.87 -0.44
CA THR A 30 4.11 5.86 -0.86
C THR A 30 3.32 4.76 -0.14
N ARG A 31 3.94 3.64 0.23
CA ARG A 31 3.30 2.61 1.09
C ARG A 31 3.02 3.14 2.50
N ILE A 32 3.96 3.87 3.12
CA ILE A 32 3.72 4.53 4.41
C ILE A 32 2.60 5.56 4.28
N TRP A 33 2.61 6.36 3.21
CA TRP A 33 1.58 7.35 2.94
C TRP A 33 0.19 6.71 2.78
N LEU A 34 0.09 5.56 2.09
CA LEU A 34 -1.13 4.76 1.99
C LEU A 34 -1.64 4.34 3.38
N ASP A 35 -0.79 3.78 4.23
CA ASP A 35 -1.19 3.34 5.57
C ASP A 35 -1.69 4.50 6.45
N LEU A 36 -1.09 5.68 6.33
CA LEU A 36 -1.54 6.87 7.06
C LEU A 36 -2.94 7.33 6.59
N MET A 37 -3.23 7.27 5.30
CA MET A 37 -4.57 7.57 4.77
C MET A 37 -5.59 6.56 5.26
N LEU A 38 -5.29 5.26 5.14
CA LEU A 38 -6.17 4.18 5.62
C LEU A 38 -6.44 4.30 7.12
N ARG A 39 -5.42 4.63 7.92
CA ARG A 39 -5.55 4.82 9.36
C ARG A 39 -6.40 6.02 9.70
N ARG A 40 -6.23 7.13 8.97
CA ARG A 40 -7.01 8.36 9.16
C ARG A 40 -8.48 8.11 8.88
N SER A 41 -8.78 7.61 7.69
CA SER A 41 -10.14 7.52 7.13
C SER A 41 -10.91 6.28 7.57
N LEU A 42 -10.27 5.11 7.57
CA LEU A 42 -10.96 3.82 7.74
C LEU A 42 -10.62 3.11 9.06
N LYS A 43 -9.69 3.66 9.86
CA LYS A 43 -9.15 3.01 11.07
C LYS A 43 -8.56 1.63 10.79
N ARG A 44 -7.94 1.47 9.61
CA ARG A 44 -7.25 0.25 9.17
C ARG A 44 -5.83 0.57 8.69
N CYS A 45 -4.97 -0.43 8.61
CA CYS A 45 -3.70 -0.39 7.88
C CYS A 45 -3.48 -1.71 7.14
N VAL A 46 -2.48 -1.77 6.27
CA VAL A 46 -2.11 -2.95 5.51
C VAL A 46 -1.14 -3.81 6.31
N ASP A 47 -1.44 -5.10 6.42
CA ASP A 47 -0.47 -6.11 6.84
C ASP A 47 0.39 -6.53 5.65
N TRP A 48 1.48 -5.81 5.40
CA TRP A 48 2.39 -6.08 4.28
C TRP A 48 3.02 -7.48 4.32
N SER A 49 3.02 -8.15 5.48
CA SER A 49 3.50 -9.53 5.58
C SER A 49 2.58 -10.56 4.88
N ARG A 50 1.35 -10.16 4.55
CA ARG A 50 0.33 -11.01 3.93
C ARG A 50 0.25 -10.87 2.41
N ILE A 51 1.05 -10.00 1.82
CA ILE A 51 1.10 -9.78 0.37
C ILE A 51 2.46 -10.27 -0.13
N ASP A 52 2.45 -11.20 -1.08
CA ASP A 52 3.70 -11.66 -1.71
C ASP A 52 4.38 -10.52 -2.48
N LYS A 53 5.72 -10.50 -2.47
CA LYS A 53 6.52 -9.47 -3.13
C LYS A 53 6.26 -9.42 -4.63
N ASN A 54 6.33 -10.56 -5.31
CA ASN A 54 6.21 -10.62 -6.75
C ASN A 54 4.77 -10.36 -7.20
N GLU A 55 3.81 -10.84 -6.42
CA GLU A 55 2.39 -10.55 -6.62
C GLU A 55 2.09 -9.06 -6.48
N TYR A 56 2.58 -8.41 -5.42
CA TYR A 56 2.47 -6.97 -5.23
C TYR A 56 3.09 -6.19 -6.39
N LEU A 57 4.34 -6.49 -6.77
CA LEU A 57 5.03 -5.80 -7.86
C LEU A 57 4.32 -5.99 -9.20
N THR A 58 3.73 -7.17 -9.44
CA THR A 58 2.93 -7.45 -10.64
C THR A 58 1.65 -6.60 -10.63
N ALA A 59 0.90 -6.63 -9.53
CA ALA A 59 -0.32 -5.84 -9.38
C ALA A 59 -0.05 -4.32 -9.51
N MET A 60 1.08 -3.82 -9.01
CA MET A 60 1.46 -2.42 -9.17
C MET A 60 1.75 -2.05 -10.63
N ARG A 61 2.39 -2.92 -11.43
CA ARG A 61 2.59 -2.68 -12.86
C ARG A 61 1.27 -2.68 -13.63
N GLU A 62 0.38 -3.62 -13.32
CA GLU A 62 -0.94 -3.73 -13.94
C GLU A 62 -1.85 -2.55 -13.60
N SER A 63 -1.68 -1.98 -12.40
CA SER A 63 -2.54 -0.92 -11.86
C SER A 63 -2.66 0.34 -12.71
N VAL A 64 -1.69 0.58 -13.60
CA VAL A 64 -1.74 1.70 -14.57
C VAL A 64 -2.92 1.57 -15.54
N ILE A 65 -3.34 0.33 -15.84
CA ILE A 65 -4.44 0.04 -16.76
C ILE A 65 -5.65 -0.51 -15.99
N ASP A 66 -5.42 -1.39 -15.00
CA ASP A 66 -6.47 -2.00 -14.18
C ASP A 66 -6.03 -2.13 -12.72
N SER A 67 -6.67 -1.35 -11.84
CA SER A 67 -6.40 -1.36 -10.40
C SER A 67 -7.10 -2.47 -9.62
N THR A 68 -7.87 -3.34 -10.28
CA THR A 68 -8.65 -4.41 -9.63
C THR A 68 -7.77 -5.37 -8.83
N HIS A 69 -6.62 -5.76 -9.38
CA HIS A 69 -5.72 -6.71 -8.74
C HIS A 69 -5.11 -6.14 -7.45
N ILE A 70 -4.54 -4.93 -7.50
CA ILE A 70 -3.96 -4.30 -6.30
C ILE A 70 -5.03 -4.02 -5.23
N LYS A 71 -6.24 -3.62 -5.63
CA LYS A 71 -7.36 -3.43 -4.69
C LYS A 71 -7.72 -4.74 -3.98
N ALA A 72 -7.74 -5.86 -4.68
CA ALA A 72 -8.00 -7.17 -4.08
C ALA A 72 -6.93 -7.56 -3.06
N LEU A 73 -5.63 -7.37 -3.39
CA LEU A 73 -4.51 -7.64 -2.47
C LEU A 73 -4.61 -6.79 -1.20
N LEU A 74 -4.76 -5.47 -1.37
CA LEU A 74 -4.88 -4.53 -0.25
C LEU A 74 -6.06 -4.90 0.65
N LYS A 75 -7.23 -5.18 0.06
CA LYS A 75 -8.43 -5.58 0.79
C LYS A 75 -8.22 -6.87 1.60
N GLY A 76 -7.54 -7.86 1.02
CA GLY A 76 -7.24 -9.13 1.70
C GLY A 76 -6.28 -8.98 2.89
N ALA A 77 -5.45 -7.94 2.90
CA ALA A 77 -4.42 -7.70 3.89
C ALA A 77 -4.78 -6.63 4.94
N LEU A 78 -5.99 -6.05 4.93
CA LEU A 78 -6.38 -5.03 5.92
C LEU A 78 -6.46 -5.58 7.36
N THR A 79 -6.07 -4.74 8.31
CA THR A 79 -6.13 -5.02 9.77
C THR A 79 -6.56 -3.78 10.55
N ASP A 80 -7.13 -3.96 11.76
CA ASP A 80 -7.42 -2.87 12.73
C ASP A 80 -6.28 -2.65 13.74
N LYS A 81 -5.17 -3.37 13.63
CA LYS A 81 -4.00 -3.23 14.52
C LYS A 81 -3.19 -1.93 14.26
N ILE A 82 -3.87 -0.79 14.16
CA ILE A 82 -3.32 0.52 13.78
C ILE A 82 -2.44 1.19 14.84
N ASN A 83 -2.46 0.69 16.08
CA ASN A 83 -1.65 1.18 17.20
C ASN A 83 -0.64 0.10 17.68
N ASP A 84 -0.53 -1.01 16.95
CA ASP A 84 0.38 -2.10 17.27
C ASP A 84 1.77 -1.76 16.72
N ARG A 85 2.75 -1.66 17.63
CA ARG A 85 4.13 -1.30 17.26
C ARG A 85 4.80 -2.39 16.43
N GLU A 86 4.57 -3.65 16.76
CA GLU A 86 5.18 -4.77 16.04
C GLU A 86 4.62 -4.84 14.61
N MET A 87 3.32 -4.61 14.46
CA MET A 87 2.66 -4.53 13.16
C MET A 87 3.29 -3.44 12.27
N PHE A 88 3.51 -2.25 12.84
CA PHE A 88 4.15 -1.16 12.11
C PHE A 88 5.59 -1.51 11.70
N MET A 89 6.41 -2.02 12.64
CA MET A 89 7.80 -2.34 12.36
C MET A 89 7.93 -3.44 11.30
N LYS A 90 7.14 -4.52 11.42
CA LYS A 90 7.08 -5.58 10.40
C LYS A 90 6.65 -5.03 9.04
N GLY A 91 5.65 -4.14 9.01
CA GLY A 91 5.22 -3.49 7.77
C GLY A 91 6.34 -2.71 7.09
N ILE A 92 7.18 -2.02 7.86
CA ILE A 92 8.38 -1.35 7.35
C ILE A 92 9.39 -2.38 6.81
N ASP A 93 9.71 -3.43 7.54
CA ASP A 93 10.68 -4.45 7.10
C ASP A 93 10.25 -5.10 5.77
N TYR A 94 8.98 -5.50 5.64
CA TYR A 94 8.44 -6.04 4.39
C TYR A 94 8.43 -5.02 3.24
N SER A 95 8.11 -3.76 3.55
CA SER A 95 8.17 -2.67 2.58
C SER A 95 9.59 -2.44 2.06
N TYR A 96 10.63 -2.67 2.86
CA TYR A 96 12.02 -2.64 2.40
C TYR A 96 12.38 -3.89 1.58
N TYR A 97 11.96 -5.08 2.02
CA TYR A 97 12.16 -6.34 1.29
C TYR A 97 11.61 -6.31 -0.15
N TYR A 98 10.51 -5.59 -0.40
CA TYR A 98 9.97 -5.41 -1.75
C TYR A 98 10.92 -4.70 -2.71
N GLU A 99 11.85 -3.89 -2.19
CA GLU A 99 12.82 -3.11 -2.97
C GLU A 99 14.20 -3.79 -3.04
N GLU A 100 14.41 -4.90 -2.35
CA GLU A 100 15.64 -5.69 -2.46
C GLU A 100 15.69 -6.42 -3.82
N GLU A 101 16.89 -6.68 -4.35
CA GLU A 101 17.08 -7.47 -5.58
C GLU A 101 16.93 -8.98 -5.33
#